data_AF-A0A847FRR2-F1
#
_entry.id   AF-A0A847FRR2-F1
#
_cell.length_a   1.000
_cell.length_b   1.000
_cell.length_c   1.000
_cell.angle_alpha   90.00
_cell.angle_beta   90.00
_cell.angle_gamma   90.00
#
_symmetry.space_group_name_H-M   'P 1'
#
loop_
_entity.id
_entity.type
_entity.pdbx_description
1 polymer ?
#
loop_
_entity_poly.entity_id
_entity_poly.type
_entity_poly.pdbx_seq_one_letter_code
_entity_poly.pdbx_strand_id
1 'polypeptide(L)'
;MSKKRSWQGIVLAMAGIGLLASWAILFAITDMVTWSLAPFDTTPVELRPAPGTWQREVSDFFTEPPGNAILPVLVVGSSAVLFFVALFRTTASATARARLAFRFLESNLLIAGAILLSIYVFGVLPLELAPYPGYGWTIKFLVPQTVLLILLFVLQGRFLGTLAPTRAAP
;
A
#
# COMPACT_ATOMS: atom_id res chain seq x y z
N MET A 1 34.01 -12.64 18.20
CA MET A 1 32.58 -12.27 18.16
C MET A 1 31.73 -13.52 18.46
N SER A 2 30.82 -13.48 19.43
CA SER A 2 29.95 -14.62 19.76
C SER A 2 29.02 -14.96 18.57
N LYS A 3 28.91 -16.25 18.19
CA LYS A 3 28.02 -16.75 17.12
C LYS A 3 26.59 -16.18 17.22
N LYS A 4 26.10 -15.93 18.44
CA LYS A 4 24.77 -15.37 18.73
C LYS A 4 24.60 -13.93 18.21
N ARG A 5 25.64 -13.09 18.30
CA ARG A 5 25.62 -11.71 17.75
C ARG A 5 25.64 -11.73 16.21
N SER A 6 26.33 -12.67 15.59
CA SER A 6 26.36 -12.84 14.13
C SER A 6 24.96 -13.18 13.58
N TRP A 7 24.29 -14.16 14.19
CA TRP A 7 22.93 -14.55 13.79
C TRP A 7 21.90 -13.42 13.94
N GLN A 8 21.96 -12.65 15.02
CA GLN A 8 21.05 -11.51 15.22
C GLN A 8 21.23 -10.43 14.15
N GLY A 9 22.45 -10.18 13.70
CA GLY A 9 22.74 -9.25 12.60
C GLY A 9 22.14 -9.72 11.27
N ILE A 10 22.30 -11.01 10.94
CA ILE A 10 21.75 -11.61 9.71
C ILE A 10 20.23 -11.50 9.68
N VAL A 11 19.56 -11.88 10.78
CA VAL A 11 18.09 -11.82 10.86
C VAL A 11 17.58 -10.39 10.67
N LEU A 12 18.24 -9.41 11.28
CA LEU A 12 17.87 -8.00 11.12
C LEU A 12 18.07 -7.52 9.69
N ALA A 13 19.18 -7.90 9.04
CA ALA A 13 19.44 -7.56 7.65
C ALA A 13 18.38 -8.14 6.71
N MET A 14 18.04 -9.43 6.87
CA MET A 14 17.00 -10.09 6.09
C MET A 14 15.63 -9.45 6.29
N ALA A 15 15.28 -9.09 7.54
CA ALA A 15 14.03 -8.40 7.83
C ALA A 15 13.98 -7.00 7.18
N GLY A 16 15.11 -6.28 7.17
CA GLY A 16 15.24 -4.98 6.50
C GLY A 16 15.10 -5.08 4.98
N ILE A 17 15.79 -6.03 4.35
CA ILE A 17 15.69 -6.30 2.90
C ILE A 17 14.25 -6.67 2.53
N GLY A 18 13.63 -7.57 3.31
CA GLY A 18 12.24 -7.96 3.09
C GLY A 18 11.27 -6.80 3.22
N LEU A 19 11.47 -5.90 4.18
CA LEU A 19 10.65 -4.71 4.36
C LEU A 19 10.77 -3.78 3.13
N LEU A 20 11.99 -3.50 2.67
CA LEU A 20 12.22 -2.69 1.47
C LEU A 20 11.56 -3.31 0.24
N ALA A 21 11.72 -4.62 0.04
CA ALA A 21 11.06 -5.35 -1.04
C ALA A 21 9.52 -5.25 -0.93
N SER A 22 8.97 -5.35 0.28
CA SER A 22 7.53 -5.21 0.49
C SER A 22 7.00 -3.81 0.15
N TRP A 23 7.79 -2.75 0.37
CA TRP A 23 7.43 -1.40 -0.07
C TRP A 23 7.49 -1.24 -1.58
N ALA A 24 8.47 -1.84 -2.26
CA ALA A 24 8.53 -1.84 -3.72
C ALA A 24 7.31 -2.57 -4.33
N ILE A 25 6.93 -3.71 -3.75
CA ILE A 25 5.71 -4.44 -4.14
C ILE A 25 4.47 -3.57 -3.89
N LEU A 26 4.34 -2.99 -2.69
CA LEU A 26 3.20 -2.15 -2.35
C LEU A 26 3.10 -0.92 -3.27
N PHE A 27 4.24 -0.32 -3.66
CA PHE A 27 4.29 0.76 -4.65
C PHE A 27 3.70 0.30 -5.99
N ALA A 28 4.22 -0.79 -6.55
CA ALA A 28 3.78 -1.30 -7.85
C ALA A 28 2.29 -1.66 -7.86
N ILE A 29 1.78 -2.28 -6.78
CA ILE A 29 0.36 -2.63 -6.68
C ILE A 29 -0.51 -1.38 -6.53
N THR A 30 -0.06 -0.38 -5.77
CA THR A 30 -0.79 0.89 -5.62
C THR A 30 -0.78 1.70 -6.91
N ASP A 31 0.26 1.56 -7.74
CA ASP A 31 0.34 2.22 -9.05
C ASP A 31 -0.73 1.63 -9.99
N MET A 32 -0.87 0.31 -10.01
CA MET A 32 -1.98 -0.37 -10.72
C MET A 32 -3.36 0.08 -10.21
N VAL A 33 -3.50 0.31 -8.91
CA VAL A 33 -4.74 0.86 -8.32
C VAL A 33 -5.05 2.25 -8.85
N THR A 34 -4.03 3.08 -9.10
CA THR A 34 -4.19 4.46 -9.57
C THR A 34 -4.83 4.53 -10.96
N TRP A 35 -4.70 3.49 -11.78
CA TRP A 35 -5.40 3.37 -13.06
C TRP A 35 -6.93 3.32 -12.91
N SER A 36 -7.45 2.92 -11.75
CA SER A 36 -8.90 3.01 -11.48
C SER A 36 -9.39 4.47 -11.47
N LEU A 37 -8.49 5.43 -11.28
CA LEU A 37 -8.77 6.88 -11.32
C LEU A 37 -8.68 7.45 -12.75
N ALA A 38 -8.29 6.64 -13.74
CA ALA A 38 -8.24 6.97 -15.17
C ALA A 38 -9.27 6.16 -15.98
N PRO A 39 -10.59 6.29 -15.70
CA PRO A 39 -11.63 5.39 -16.23
C PRO A 39 -11.76 5.40 -17.76
N PHE A 40 -11.40 6.50 -18.42
CA PHE A 40 -11.64 6.68 -19.85
C PHE A 40 -10.63 5.95 -20.72
N ASP A 41 -9.46 5.59 -20.20
CA ASP A 41 -8.50 4.80 -20.97
C ASP A 41 -8.88 3.31 -21.03
N THR A 42 -9.68 2.84 -20.07
CA THR A 42 -10.32 1.51 -20.11
C THR A 42 -11.66 1.50 -20.86
N THR A 43 -12.16 2.67 -21.27
CA THR A 43 -13.44 2.81 -21.98
C THR A 43 -13.24 2.74 -23.49
N PRO A 44 -14.17 2.16 -24.29
CA PRO A 44 -14.13 2.24 -25.76
C PRO A 44 -13.98 3.67 -26.26
N VAL A 45 -13.21 3.87 -27.33
CA VAL A 45 -12.80 5.20 -27.83
C VAL A 45 -14.01 6.10 -28.13
N GLU A 46 -15.10 5.50 -28.62
CA GLU A 46 -16.32 6.17 -29.03
C GLU A 46 -17.10 6.75 -27.85
N LEU A 47 -16.87 6.25 -26.63
CA LEU A 47 -17.53 6.67 -25.40
C LEU A 47 -16.65 7.57 -24.53
N ARG A 48 -15.42 7.87 -24.98
CA ARG A 48 -14.50 8.74 -24.24
C ARG A 48 -14.91 10.21 -24.41
N PRO A 49 -14.79 11.04 -23.36
CA PRO A 49 -14.87 12.48 -23.49
C PRO A 49 -13.85 13.00 -24.51
N ALA A 50 -14.21 14.05 -25.26
CA ALA A 50 -13.32 14.66 -26.22
C ALA A 50 -12.06 15.23 -25.54
N PRO A 51 -10.90 15.29 -26.24
CA PRO A 51 -9.71 15.97 -25.75
C PRO A 51 -10.00 17.43 -25.36
N GLY A 52 -9.38 17.92 -24.28
CA GLY A 52 -9.58 19.28 -23.75
C GLY A 52 -10.85 19.46 -22.90
N THR A 53 -11.58 18.38 -22.61
CA THR A 53 -12.61 18.40 -21.57
C THR A 53 -11.98 18.13 -20.20
N TRP A 54 -12.53 18.73 -19.15
CA TRP A 54 -12.01 18.55 -17.79
C TRP A 54 -12.02 17.07 -17.35
N GLN A 55 -12.98 16.26 -17.83
CA GLN A 55 -13.03 14.82 -17.56
C GLN A 55 -11.82 14.09 -18.16
N ARG A 56 -11.42 14.48 -19.38
CA ARG A 56 -10.27 13.90 -20.06
C ARG A 56 -8.97 14.35 -19.40
N GLU A 57 -8.85 15.63 -19.04
CA GLU A 57 -7.68 16.17 -18.31
C GLU A 57 -7.44 15.47 -16.97
N VAL A 58 -8.50 15.22 -16.18
CA VAL A 58 -8.39 14.50 -14.92
C VAL A 58 -7.95 13.05 -15.13
N SER A 59 -8.46 12.38 -16.16
CA SER A 59 -8.03 11.02 -16.49
C SER A 59 -6.55 10.99 -16.91
N ASP A 60 -6.15 11.89 -17.81
CA ASP A 60 -4.79 11.99 -18.33
C ASP A 60 -3.77 12.36 -17.22
N PHE A 61 -4.21 13.07 -16.17
CA PHE A 61 -3.36 13.32 -15.01
C PHE A 61 -2.91 12.02 -14.30
N PHE A 62 -3.78 11.01 -14.22
CA PHE A 62 -3.48 9.76 -13.50
C PHE A 62 -2.81 8.69 -14.36
N THR A 63 -2.56 8.94 -15.65
CA THR A 63 -1.97 7.96 -16.57
C THR A 63 -0.46 8.06 -16.63
N GLU A 64 0.10 9.25 -16.42
CA GLU A 64 1.53 9.52 -16.48
C GLU A 64 2.08 10.15 -15.19
N PRO A 65 3.40 10.03 -14.95
CA PRO A 65 4.06 10.78 -13.90
C PRO A 65 3.93 12.30 -14.15
N PRO A 66 3.67 13.11 -13.11
CA PRO A 66 3.73 12.73 -11.70
C PRO A 66 2.44 12.14 -11.13
N GLY A 67 1.29 12.26 -11.80
CA GLY A 67 -0.01 12.01 -11.18
C GLY A 67 -0.25 10.54 -10.83
N ASN A 68 0.18 9.60 -11.68
CA ASN A 68 0.08 8.16 -11.38
C ASN A 68 0.89 7.74 -10.12
N ALA A 69 1.99 8.45 -9.84
CA ALA A 69 2.89 8.13 -8.74
C ALA A 69 2.45 8.73 -7.38
N ILE A 70 1.51 9.68 -7.36
CA ILE A 70 1.09 10.36 -6.12
C ILE A 70 0.56 9.36 -5.09
N LEU A 71 -0.40 8.52 -5.47
CA LEU A 71 -1.01 7.57 -4.54
C LEU A 71 -0.01 6.51 -4.04
N PRO A 72 0.80 5.86 -4.89
CA PRO A 72 1.88 4.96 -4.46
C PRO A 72 2.86 5.62 -3.48
N VAL A 73 3.30 6.84 -3.77
CA VAL A 73 4.22 7.60 -2.92
C VAL A 73 3.58 7.90 -1.57
N LEU A 74 2.31 8.33 -1.54
CA LEU A 74 1.60 8.58 -0.28
C LEU A 74 1.44 7.31 0.55
N VAL A 75 1.11 6.18 -0.08
CA VAL A 75 0.91 4.91 0.62
C VAL A 75 2.21 4.38 1.20
N VAL A 76 3.26 4.29 0.38
CA VAL A 76 4.57 3.79 0.82
C VAL A 76 5.24 4.77 1.78
N GLY A 77 5.17 6.07 1.50
CA GLY A 77 5.71 7.12 2.36
C GLY A 77 5.07 7.11 3.75
N SER A 78 3.74 6.98 3.83
CA SER A 78 3.04 6.89 5.11
C SER A 78 3.40 5.60 5.86
N SER A 79 3.47 4.46 5.17
CA SER A 79 3.94 3.18 5.74
C SER A 79 5.37 3.29 6.29
N ALA A 80 6.27 3.95 5.57
CA ALA A 80 7.64 4.21 6.00
C ALA A 80 7.70 5.12 7.23
N VAL A 81 6.94 6.22 7.25
CA VAL A 81 6.85 7.12 8.40
C VAL A 81 6.37 6.36 9.64
N LEU A 82 5.30 5.58 9.52
CA LEU A 82 4.78 4.75 10.62
C LEU A 82 5.82 3.75 11.12
N PHE A 83 6.55 3.10 10.21
CA PHE A 83 7.64 2.19 10.57
C PHE A 83 8.73 2.90 11.36
N PHE A 84 9.22 4.06 10.90
CA PHE A 84 10.26 4.81 11.60
C PHE A 84 9.79 5.28 12.97
N VAL A 85 8.58 5.81 13.08
CA VAL A 85 8.00 6.20 14.38
C VAL A 85 7.94 5.00 15.33
N ALA A 86 7.47 3.84 14.86
CA ALA A 86 7.44 2.61 15.66
C ALA A 86 8.85 2.13 16.03
N LEU A 87 9.81 2.23 15.10
CA LEU A 87 11.19 1.80 15.28
C LEU A 87 11.90 2.63 16.37
N PHE A 88 11.70 3.94 16.38
CA PHE A 88 12.26 4.84 17.40
C PHE A 88 11.68 4.59 18.79
N ARG A 89 10.45 4.06 18.88
CA ARG A 89 9.81 3.67 20.15
C ARG A 89 10.16 2.25 20.59
N THR A 90 10.70 1.43 19.69
CA THR A 90 11.06 0.03 19.97
C THR A 90 12.39 -0.04 20.72
N THR A 91 12.50 -1.00 21.64
CA THR A 91 13.77 -1.25 22.36
C THR A 91 14.93 -1.49 21.38
N ALA A 92 16.15 -1.16 21.80
CA ALA A 92 17.36 -1.33 20.97
C ALA A 92 17.73 -2.80 20.67
N SER A 93 16.94 -3.76 21.15
CA SER A 93 17.13 -5.19 20.88
C SER A 93 16.94 -5.48 19.39
N ALA A 94 17.94 -6.12 18.76
CA ALA A 94 17.89 -6.55 17.37
C ALA A 94 16.66 -7.42 17.07
N THR A 95 16.28 -8.29 18.02
CA THR A 95 15.10 -9.15 17.88
C THR A 95 13.79 -8.36 17.87
N ALA A 96 13.68 -7.32 18.71
CA ALA A 96 12.48 -6.48 18.74
C ALA A 96 12.32 -5.68 17.44
N ARG A 97 13.42 -5.11 16.94
CA ARG A 97 13.45 -4.37 15.67
C ARG A 97 13.18 -5.28 14.46
N ALA A 98 13.76 -6.48 14.44
CA ALA A 98 13.47 -7.47 13.40
C ALA A 98 11.99 -7.88 13.41
N ARG A 99 11.41 -8.14 14.59
CA ARG A 99 9.98 -8.45 14.73
C ARG A 99 9.10 -7.32 14.22
N LEU A 100 9.45 -6.07 14.51
CA LEU A 100 8.73 -4.91 13.97
C LEU A 100 8.80 -4.88 12.43
N ALA A 101 9.98 -5.03 11.85
CA ALA A 101 10.15 -5.06 10.40
C ALA A 101 9.34 -6.19 9.74
N PHE A 102 9.34 -7.40 10.33
CA PHE A 102 8.52 -8.51 9.83
C PHE A 102 7.01 -8.22 9.91
N ARG A 103 6.52 -7.57 10.96
CA ARG A 103 5.10 -7.20 11.07
C ARG A 103 4.66 -6.18 10.01
N PHE A 104 5.52 -5.22 9.69
CA PHE A 104 5.27 -4.28 8.59
C PHE A 104 5.31 -4.98 7.23
N LEU A 105 6.32 -5.82 7.01
CA LEU A 105 6.43 -6.67 5.82
C LEU A 105 5.17 -7.51 5.62
N GLU A 106 4.73 -8.22 6.66
CA GLU A 106 3.54 -9.06 6.65
C GLU A 106 2.29 -8.25 6.32
N SER A 107 2.11 -7.09 6.96
CA SER A 107 0.97 -6.21 6.70
C SER A 107 0.96 -5.68 5.26
N ASN A 108 2.12 -5.27 4.74
CA ASN A 108 2.27 -4.81 3.36
C ASN A 108 1.92 -5.91 2.36
N LEU A 109 2.48 -7.12 2.53
CA LEU A 109 2.24 -8.25 1.62
C LEU A 109 0.80 -8.76 1.70
N LEU A 110 0.22 -8.82 2.91
CA LEU A 110 -1.17 -9.22 3.10
C LEU A 110 -2.12 -8.29 2.35
N ILE A 111 -1.93 -6.98 2.50
CA ILE A 111 -2.78 -5.99 1.84
C ILE A 111 -2.52 -5.94 0.33
N ALA A 112 -1.25 -6.00 -0.12
CA ALA A 112 -0.93 -6.07 -1.53
C ALA A 112 -1.58 -7.29 -2.21
N GLY A 113 -1.50 -8.46 -1.55
CA GLY A 113 -2.17 -9.68 -2.00
C GLY A 113 -3.70 -9.55 -2.01
N ALA A 114 -4.29 -8.93 -0.98
CA ALA A 114 -5.73 -8.69 -0.92
C ALA A 114 -6.19 -7.72 -2.02
N ILE A 115 -5.41 -6.69 -2.35
CA ILE A 115 -5.69 -5.77 -3.46
C ILE A 115 -5.66 -6.53 -4.79
N LEU A 116 -4.62 -7.33 -5.05
CA LEU A 116 -4.55 -8.15 -6.26
C LEU A 116 -5.74 -9.11 -6.39
N LEU A 117 -6.09 -9.79 -5.29
CA LEU A 117 -7.26 -10.68 -5.26
C LEU A 117 -8.55 -9.90 -5.51
N SER A 118 -8.69 -8.70 -4.93
CA SER A 118 -9.85 -7.84 -5.18
C SER A 118 -9.93 -7.42 -6.65
N ILE A 119 -8.81 -7.07 -7.28
CA ILE A 119 -8.78 -6.71 -8.71
C ILE A 119 -9.23 -7.90 -9.55
N TYR A 120 -8.75 -9.10 -9.24
CA TYR A 120 -9.14 -10.32 -9.94
C TYR A 120 -10.63 -10.66 -9.77
N VAL A 121 -11.12 -10.68 -8.52
CA VAL A 121 -12.51 -11.05 -8.19
C VAL A 121 -13.50 -10.01 -8.69
N PHE A 122 -13.23 -8.73 -8.46
CA PHE A 122 -14.12 -7.68 -8.95
C PHE A 122 -13.99 -7.57 -10.46
N GLY A 123 -12.79 -7.63 -11.06
CA GLY A 123 -12.57 -7.50 -12.50
C GLY A 123 -13.50 -8.33 -13.38
N VAL A 124 -13.81 -9.56 -12.97
CA VAL A 124 -14.70 -10.46 -13.72
C VAL A 124 -16.20 -10.17 -13.58
N LEU A 125 -16.63 -9.34 -12.63
CA LEU A 125 -18.05 -9.01 -12.45
C LEU A 125 -18.54 -8.10 -13.58
N PRO A 126 -19.71 -8.39 -14.19
CA PRO A 126 -20.30 -7.53 -15.22
C PRO A 126 -20.56 -6.13 -14.65
N LEU A 127 -20.27 -5.11 -15.47
CA LEU A 127 -20.00 -3.76 -15.00
C LEU A 127 -21.10 -2.79 -15.44
N GLU A 128 -22.17 -2.67 -14.65
CA GLU A 128 -23.14 -1.57 -14.76
C GLU A 128 -23.62 -1.15 -13.37
N LEU A 129 -22.74 -0.52 -12.59
CA LEU A 129 -23.12 0.12 -11.31
C LEU A 129 -23.29 1.64 -11.43
N ALA A 130 -22.89 2.25 -12.55
CA ALA A 130 -22.93 3.70 -12.74
C ALA A 130 -23.66 4.05 -14.05
N PRO A 131 -24.47 5.13 -14.07
CA PRO A 131 -25.24 5.53 -15.24
C PRO A 131 -24.40 6.11 -16.39
N TYR A 132 -23.07 6.19 -16.24
CA TYR A 132 -22.16 6.81 -17.21
C TYR A 132 -21.00 5.88 -17.58
N PRO A 133 -20.60 5.84 -18.87
CA PRO A 133 -19.47 5.03 -19.33
C PRO A 133 -18.17 5.46 -18.63
N GLY A 134 -17.31 4.48 -18.32
CA GLY A 134 -16.03 4.68 -17.62
C GLY A 134 -16.13 4.70 -16.10
N TYR A 135 -17.06 5.46 -15.51
CA TYR A 135 -17.11 5.64 -14.04
C TYR A 135 -17.52 4.39 -13.25
N GLY A 136 -18.20 3.44 -13.90
CA GLY A 136 -18.47 2.14 -13.30
C GLY A 136 -17.17 1.45 -12.88
N TRP A 137 -16.13 1.52 -13.71
CA TRP A 137 -14.82 0.94 -13.42
C TRP A 137 -14.20 1.57 -12.18
N THR A 138 -14.16 2.90 -12.11
CA THR A 138 -13.65 3.62 -10.94
C THR A 138 -14.37 3.21 -9.66
N ILE A 139 -15.71 3.28 -9.62
CA ILE A 139 -16.48 2.98 -8.40
C ILE A 139 -16.26 1.54 -7.93
N LYS A 140 -16.23 0.59 -8.87
CA LYS A 140 -16.05 -0.83 -8.61
C LYS A 140 -14.75 -1.16 -7.89
N PHE A 141 -13.68 -0.42 -8.20
CA PHE A 141 -12.36 -0.65 -7.63
C PHE A 141 -12.02 0.31 -6.48
N LEU A 142 -12.50 1.55 -6.56
CA LEU A 142 -12.19 2.59 -5.58
C LEU A 142 -12.62 2.21 -4.18
N VAL A 143 -13.85 1.68 -4.00
CA VAL A 143 -14.37 1.30 -2.68
C VAL A 143 -13.55 0.18 -2.04
N PRO A 144 -13.40 -1.01 -2.65
CA PRO A 144 -12.62 -2.09 -2.03
C PRO A 144 -11.16 -1.71 -1.80
N GLN A 145 -10.54 -0.98 -2.73
CA GLN A 145 -9.14 -0.56 -2.58
C GLN A 145 -8.97 0.45 -1.44
N THR A 146 -9.88 1.42 -1.31
CA THR A 146 -9.86 2.39 -0.21
C THR A 146 -9.98 1.67 1.14
N VAL A 147 -10.90 0.71 1.27
CA VAL A 147 -11.07 -0.08 2.50
C VAL A 147 -9.79 -0.85 2.84
N LEU A 148 -9.17 -1.49 1.86
CA LEU A 148 -7.93 -2.26 2.05
C LEU A 148 -6.74 -1.37 2.43
N LEU A 149 -6.62 -0.18 1.82
CA LEU A 149 -5.58 0.79 2.18
C LEU A 149 -5.80 1.37 3.59
N ILE A 150 -7.04 1.65 3.99
CA ILE A 150 -7.34 2.04 5.38
C ILE A 150 -6.95 0.90 6.34
N LEU A 151 -7.29 -0.34 6.01
CA LEU A 151 -6.95 -1.50 6.82
C LEU A 151 -5.44 -1.67 6.99
N LEU A 152 -4.63 -1.41 5.95
CA LEU A 152 -3.18 -1.39 6.05
C LEU A 152 -2.70 -0.47 7.17
N PHE A 153 -3.16 0.77 7.17
CA PHE A 153 -2.73 1.76 8.16
C PHE A 153 -3.27 1.46 9.56
N VAL A 154 -4.46 0.86 9.67
CA VAL A 154 -4.98 0.35 10.95
C VAL A 154 -4.10 -0.78 11.49
N LEU A 155 -3.70 -1.74 10.66
CA LEU A 155 -2.81 -2.83 11.06
C LEU A 155 -1.45 -2.30 11.53
N GLN A 156 -0.86 -1.39 10.75
CA GLN A 156 0.43 -0.77 11.07
C GLN A 156 0.36 0.13 12.30
N GLY A 157 -0.72 0.90 12.46
CA GLY A 157 -0.95 1.77 13.60
C GLY A 157 -0.98 1.03 14.94
N ARG A 158 -1.45 -0.23 14.96
CA ARG A 158 -1.42 -1.09 16.17
C ARG A 158 0.00 -1.38 16.68
N PHE A 159 1.01 -1.27 15.82
CA PHE A 159 2.40 -1.46 16.22
C PHE A 159 2.99 -0.25 16.97
N LEU A 160 2.31 0.91 16.95
CA LEU A 160 2.75 2.11 17.67
C LEU A 160 2.57 2.01 19.19
N GLY A 161 1.64 1.19 19.67
CA GLY A 161 1.26 1.09 21.09
C GLY A 161 1.73 -0.18 21.81
N THR A 162 2.23 -1.19 21.11
CA THR A 162 2.49 -2.54 21.67
C THR A 162 3.89 -2.73 22.24
N LEU A 163 4.66 -1.66 22.44
CA LEU A 163 6.07 -1.72 22.89
C LEU A 163 6.39 -0.73 24.02
N ALA A 164 5.42 -0.42 24.88
CA ALA A 164 5.72 0.27 26.13
C ALA A 164 6.66 -0.61 26.99
N PRO A 165 7.74 -0.05 27.56
CA PRO A 165 8.51 -0.77 28.57
C PRO A 165 7.58 -1.00 29.75
N THR A 166 7.37 -2.25 30.13
CA THR A 166 6.96 -2.59 31.49
C THR A 166 7.99 -1.95 32.42
N ARG A 167 7.67 -0.77 32.95
CA ARG A 167 8.36 -0.22 34.11
C ARG A 167 8.25 -1.28 35.19
N ALA A 168 9.37 -1.89 35.55
CA ALA A 168 9.46 -2.64 36.79
C ALA A 168 9.04 -1.66 37.91
N ALA A 169 7.92 -1.97 38.57
CA ALA A 169 7.54 -1.28 39.79
C ALA A 169 8.59 -1.60 40.88
N PRO A 170 8.87 -0.65 41.78
CA PRO A 170 9.92 -0.73 42.79
C PRO A 170 9.76 -1.90 43.77
#